data_AF-A0A259M825-F1
#
_entry.id   AF-A0A259M825-F1
#
_cell.length_a   1.000
_cell.length_b   1.000
_cell.length_c   1.000
_cell.angle_alpha   90.00
_cell.angle_beta   90.00
_cell.angle_gamma   90.00
#
_symmetry.space_group_name_H-M   'P 1'
#
loop_
_entity.id
_entity.type
_entity.pdbx_description
1 polymer ?
#
loop_
_entity_poly.entity_id
_entity_poly.type
_entity_poly.pdbx_seq_one_letter_code
_entity_poly.pdbx_strand_id
1 'polypeptide(L)' 'MSVIWLLIIGAAAGFIATRLMRIEADIITTIVIGMVGALIGGLVLRALLAVMGFGAGLVGAILGSLVLIWLWQLYTGRK' A
#
# COMPACT_ATOMS: atom_id res chain seq x y z
N MET A 1 -4.32 -6.66 -14.97
CA MET A 1 -2.84 -6.65 -15.13
C MET A 1 -2.18 -6.99 -13.79
N SER A 2 -2.33 -8.21 -13.22
CA SER A 2 -2.00 -8.33 -11.78
C SER A 2 -1.61 -9.71 -11.23
N VAL A 3 -2.14 -10.82 -11.76
CA VAL A 3 -1.96 -12.13 -11.08
C VAL A 3 -0.54 -12.68 -11.24
N ILE A 4 0.05 -12.54 -12.43
CA ILE A 4 1.41 -13.01 -12.72
C ILE A 4 2.43 -12.23 -11.88
N TRP A 5 2.26 -10.92 -11.74
CA TRP A 5 3.13 -10.09 -10.91
C TRP A 5 3.03 -10.43 -9.42
N LEU A 6 1.82 -10.71 -8.92
CA LEU A 6 1.62 -11.18 -7.55
C LEU A 6 2.28 -12.54 -7.27
N LEU A 7 2.22 -13.46 -8.24
CA LEU A 7 2.91 -14.74 -8.17
C LEU A 7 4.44 -14.56 -8.11
N ILE A 8 4.99 -13.67 -8.94
CA ILE A 8 6.43 -13.36 -8.95
C ILE A 8 6.87 -12.71 -7.63
N ILE A 9 6.12 -11.72 -7.13
CA ILE A 9 6.43 -11.03 -5.88
C ILE A 9 6.29 -12.00 -4.70
N GLY A 10 5.25 -12.84 -4.68
CA GLY A 10 5.04 -13.86 -3.65
C GLY A 10 6.15 -14.93 -3.65
N ALA A 11 6.59 -15.38 -4.82
CA ALA A 11 7.71 -16.30 -4.95
C ALA A 11 9.04 -15.68 -4.50
N ALA A 12 9.31 -14.42 -4.88
CA ALA A 12 10.50 -13.70 -4.44
C ALA A 12 10.51 -13.45 -2.93
N ALA A 13 9.37 -13.06 -2.35
CA ALA A 13 9.23 -12.87 -0.91
C ALA A 13 9.39 -14.18 -0.12
N GLY A 14 8.79 -15.28 -0.62
CA GLY A 14 8.93 -16.61 -0.03
C GLY A 14 10.38 -17.11 -0.02
N PHE A 15 11.10 -16.92 -1.14
CA PHE A 15 12.53 -17.27 -1.26
C PHE A 15 13.42 -16.44 -0.32
N ILE A 16 13.16 -15.14 -0.20
CA ILE A 16 13.90 -14.27 0.74
C ILE A 16 13.63 -14.70 2.19
N ALA A 17 12.39 -15.02 2.55
CA ALA A 17 12.03 -15.45 3.90
C ALA A 17 12.69 -16.79 4.29
N THR A 18 12.63 -17.81 3.43
CA THR A 18 13.27 -19.11 3.69
C THR A 18 14.80 -19.00 3.73
N ARG A 19 15.39 -18.14 2.88
CA ARG A 19 16.84 -17.86 2.91
C ARG A 19 17.28 -17.12 4.17
N LEU A 20 16.51 -16.14 4.66
CA LEU A 20 16.78 -15.42 5.91
C LEU A 20 16.63 -16.33 7.14
N MET A 21 15.68 -17.25 7.13
CA MET A 21 15.44 -18.17 8.25
C MET A 21 16.33 -19.43 8.23
N ARG A 22 17.16 -19.63 7.20
CA ARG A 22 18.00 -20.84 7.01
C ARG A 22 17.22 -22.15 7.13
N ILE A 23 15.97 -22.15 6.68
CA ILE A 23 15.13 -23.35 6.65
C ILE A 23 15.22 -23.93 5.25
N GLU A 24 15.77 -25.15 5.13
CA GLU A 24 15.69 -25.95 3.91
C GLU A 24 14.26 -26.50 3.78
N ALA A 25 13.34 -25.64 3.33
CA ALA A 25 11.96 -26.01 3.06
C ALA A 25 11.81 -26.49 1.62
N ASP A 26 11.08 -27.59 1.42
CA ASP A 26 10.73 -28.09 0.08
C ASP A 26 10.02 -27.03 -0.78
N ILE A 27 10.08 -27.19 -2.10
CA ILE A 27 9.56 -26.21 -3.08
C ILE A 27 8.09 -25.84 -2.78
N ILE A 28 7.27 -26.82 -2.46
CA ILE A 28 5.84 -26.63 -2.15
C ILE A 28 5.67 -25.81 -0.86
N THR A 29 6.43 -26.14 0.18
CA THR A 29 6.39 -25.42 1.48
C THR A 29 6.80 -23.97 1.31
N THR A 30 7.82 -23.70 0.50
CA THR A 30 8.29 -22.33 0.19
C THR A 30 7.20 -21.53 -0.52
N ILE A 31 6.49 -22.13 -1.48
CA ILE A 31 5.38 -21.47 -2.18
C ILE A 31 4.23 -21.17 -1.21
N VAL A 32 3.85 -22.11 -0.35
CA VAL A 32 2.77 -21.92 0.63
C VAL A 32 3.11 -20.80 1.62
N ILE A 33 4.33 -20.80 2.16
CA ILE A 33 4.81 -19.73 3.04
C ILE A 33 4.81 -18.38 2.30
N GLY A 34 5.24 -18.36 1.04
CA GLY A 34 5.19 -17.17 0.18
C GLY A 34 3.76 -16.65 -0.02
N MET A 35 2.78 -17.54 -0.25
CA MET A 35 1.37 -17.17 -0.38
C MET A 35 0.80 -16.60 0.92
N VAL A 36 1.06 -17.25 2.06
CA VAL A 36 0.61 -16.76 3.38
C VAL A 36 1.26 -15.42 3.69
N GLY A 37 2.56 -15.28 3.42
CA GLY A 37 3.30 -14.03 3.57
C GLY A 37 2.77 -12.91 2.68
N ALA A 38 2.38 -13.20 1.43
CA ALA A 38 1.78 -12.23 0.52
C ALA A 38 0.39 -11.77 0.99
N LEU A 39 -0.42 -12.66 1.56
CA LEU A 39 -1.72 -12.30 2.15
C LEU A 39 -1.54 -11.38 3.35
N ILE A 40 -0.64 -11.72 4.28
CA ILE A 40 -0.36 -10.90 5.47
C ILE A 40 0.28 -9.56 5.07
N GLY A 41 1.31 -9.59 4.23
CA GLY A 41 2.00 -8.39 3.75
C GLY A 41 1.05 -7.46 2.98
N GLY A 42 0.16 -8.01 2.16
CA GLY A 42 -0.87 -7.24 1.46
C GLY A 42 -1.86 -6.57 2.42
N LEU A 43 -2.30 -7.27 3.47
CA LEU A 43 -3.18 -6.70 4.50
C LEU A 43 -2.49 -5.60 5.31
N VAL A 44 -1.24 -5.84 5.74
CA VAL A 44 -0.45 -4.86 6.49
C VAL A 44 -0.18 -3.61 5.65
N LEU A 45 0.21 -3.79 4.38
CA LEU A 45 0.45 -2.67 3.47
C LEU A 45 -0.82 -1.85 3.25
N ARG A 46 -1.98 -2.50 3.08
CA ARG A 46 -3.28 -1.82 2.96
C ARG A 46 -3.62 -1.03 4.22
N ALA A 47 -3.41 -1.60 5.40
CA ALA A 47 -3.64 -0.89 6.66
C ALA A 47 -2.74 0.35 6.79
N LEU A 48 -1.45 0.21 6.48
CA LEU A 48 -0.48 1.32 6.48
C LEU A 48 -0.87 2.42 5.49
N LEU A 49 -1.22 2.05 4.25
CA LEU A 49 -1.66 2.99 3.24
C LEU A 49 -2.98 3.67 3.61
N ALA A 50 -3.90 2.98 4.30
CA ALA A 50 -5.15 3.57 4.77
C ALA A 50 -4.90 4.64 5.83
N VAL A 51 -4.02 4.37 6.79
CA VAL A 51 -3.64 5.33 7.84
C VAL A 51 -2.91 6.54 7.24
N MET A 52 -1.94 6.30 6.35
CA MET A 52 -1.26 7.37 5.61
C MET A 52 -2.24 8.16 4.73
N GLY A 53 -3.15 7.48 4.05
CA GLY A 53 -4.17 8.06 3.19
C GLY A 53 -5.17 8.92 3.97
N PHE A 54 -5.50 8.56 5.20
CA PHE A 54 -6.33 9.37 6.08
C PHE A 54 -5.65 10.70 6.45
N GLY A 55 -4.36 10.65 6.83
CA GLY A 55 -3.57 11.85 7.09
C GLY A 55 -3.39 12.72 5.85
N ALA A 56 -3.08 12.11 4.70
CA ALA A 56 -2.99 12.81 3.42
C ALA A 56 -4.34 13.42 3.00
N GLY A 57 -5.45 12.74 3.30
CA GLY A 57 -6.81 13.22 3.05
C GLY A 57 -7.15 14.48 3.84
N LEU A 58 -6.75 14.56 5.13
CA LEU A 58 -6.92 15.77 5.93
C LEU A 58 -6.13 16.95 5.35
N VAL A 59 -4.86 16.75 5.02
CA VAL A 59 -4.03 17.79 4.41
C VAL A 59 -4.61 18.22 3.06
N GLY A 60 -5.00 17.27 2.22
CA GLY A 60 -5.64 17.53 0.93
C GLY A 60 -6.97 18.28 1.06
N ALA A 61 -7.78 17.97 2.06
CA ALA A 61 -9.04 18.66 2.33
C ALA A 61 -8.82 20.11 2.78
N ILE A 62 -7.85 20.34 3.68
CA ILE A 62 -7.46 21.68 4.12
C ILE A 62 -6.98 22.49 2.91
N LEU A 63 -6.05 21.96 2.12
CA LEU A 63 -5.55 22.63 0.92
C LEU A 63 -6.66 22.89 -0.10
N GLY A 64 -7.53 21.91 -0.36
CA GLY A 64 -8.67 22.06 -1.25
C GLY A 64 -9.64 23.14 -0.80
N SER A 65 -9.91 23.23 0.52
CA SER A 65 -10.78 24.28 1.08
C SER A 65 -10.17 25.67 0.95
N LEU A 66 -8.86 25.82 1.16
CA LEU A 66 -8.15 27.09 0.98
C LEU A 66 -8.24 27.57 -0.48
N VAL A 67 -8.04 26.66 -1.43
CA VAL A 67 -8.17 26.96 -2.87
C VAL A 67 -9.60 27.37 -3.21
N LEU A 68 -10.61 26.65 -2.70
CA LEU A 68 -12.01 26.99 -2.91
C LEU A 68 -12.37 28.36 -2.34
N ILE A 69 -11.92 28.69 -1.14
CA ILE A 69 -12.14 30.01 -0.52
C ILE A 69 -11.45 31.11 -1.33
N TRP A 70 -10.22 30.87 -1.77
CA TRP A 70 -9.48 31.82 -2.62
C TRP A 70 -10.21 32.08 -3.95
N LEU A 71 -10.67 31.02 -4.61
CA LEU A 71 -11.48 31.13 -5.84
C LEU A 71 -12.78 31.88 -5.57
N TRP A 72 -13.46 31.56 -4.46
CA TRP A 72 -14.69 32.24 -4.09
C TRP A 72 -14.46 33.75 -3.89
N GLN A 73 -13.38 34.14 -3.21
CA GLN A 73 -12.99 35.55 -3.02
C GLN A 73 -12.65 36.22 -4.35
N LEU A 74 -11.95 35.54 -5.25
CA LEU A 74 -11.56 36.04 -6.56
C LEU A 74 -12.77 36.33 -7.46
N TYR A 75 -13.73 35.40 -7.51
CA TYR A 75 -14.92 35.52 -8.37
C TYR A 75 -16.03 36.37 -7.75
N THR A 76 -16.21 36.31 -6.43
CA THR A 76 -17.27 37.07 -5.74
C THR A 76 -16.91 38.54 -5.57
N GLY A 77 -15.66 38.93 -5.86
CA GLY A 77 -15.25 40.31 -6.07
C GLY A 77 -15.86 41.30 -5.08
N ARG A 78 -15.20 41.46 -3.91
CA ARG A 78 -15.45 42.44 -2.83
C ARG A 78 -16.24 41.90 -1.62
N LYS A 79 -15.59 41.83 -0.47
CA LYS A 79 -15.35 43.00 0.40
C LYS A 79 -13.92 42.97 0.92
#